data_AF-A0A4Y8AB50-F1
#
_entry.id   AF-A0A4Y8AB50-F1
#
_cell.length_a   1.000
_cell.length_b   1.000
_cell.length_c   1.000
_cell.angle_alpha   90.00
_cell.angle_beta   90.00
_cell.angle_gamma   90.00
#
_symmetry.space_group_name_H-M   'P 1'
#
loop_
_entity.id
_entity.type
_entity.pdbx_description
1 polymer ?
#
loop_
_entity_poly.entity_id
_entity_poly.type
_entity_poly.pdbx_seq_one_letter_code
_entity_poly.pdbx_strand_id
1 'polypeptide(L)'
;MINRQRRRAENIIRCHKNVRMLHLIIAENNKIKKIESVIASTKYPQLVSYHKNKLIVAEGFTKKHAVKIQFDFLREQMQKAKIAFEDYYTQLDALLENISINVVNE
;
A
#
# COMPACT_ATOMS: atom_id res chain seq x y z
N MET A 1 46.00 5.52 15.77
CA MET A 1 44.79 5.08 16.52
C MET A 1 43.51 5.83 16.14
N ILE A 2 43.53 7.16 16.07
CA ILE A 2 42.34 8.02 15.86
C ILE A 2 41.53 7.66 14.60
N ASN A 3 42.18 7.39 13.46
CA ASN A 3 41.49 6.99 12.22
C ASN A 3 40.72 5.65 12.33
N ARG A 4 41.19 4.71 13.16
CA ARG A 4 40.53 3.41 13.34
C ARG A 4 39.26 3.55 14.19
N GLN A 5 39.30 4.38 15.22
CA GLN A 5 38.13 4.69 16.05
C GLN A 5 37.08 5.48 15.28
N ARG A 6 37.50 6.46 14.46
CA ARG A 6 36.62 7.22 13.58
C ARG A 6 35.87 6.33 12.57
N ARG A 7 36.60 5.44 11.86
CA ARG A 7 35.97 4.46 10.95
C ARG A 7 35.00 3.52 11.65
N ARG A 8 35.32 3.11 12.89
CA ARG A 8 34.42 2.30 13.71
C ARG A 8 33.13 3.05 14.05
N ALA A 9 33.23 4.30 14.48
CA ALA A 9 32.07 5.15 14.76
C ALA A 9 31.21 5.37 13.52
N GLU A 10 31.81 5.67 12.37
CA GLU A 10 31.11 5.84 11.09
C GLU A 10 30.36 4.56 10.67
N ASN A 11 30.97 3.38 10.87
CA ASN A 11 30.32 2.11 10.58
C ASN A 11 29.15 1.81 11.51
N ILE A 12 29.25 2.14 12.80
CA ILE A 12 28.15 2.00 13.77
C ILE A 12 26.97 2.90 13.36
N ILE A 13 27.25 4.17 13.02
CA ILE A 13 26.23 5.12 12.54
C ILE A 13 25.57 4.59 11.26
N ARG A 14 26.35 4.09 10.30
CA ARG A 14 25.83 3.51 9.06
C ARG A 14 24.94 2.30 9.34
N CYS A 15 25.37 1.40 10.20
CA CYS A 15 24.62 0.20 10.57
C CYS A 15 23.28 0.57 11.23
N HIS A 16 23.27 1.51 12.17
CA HIS A 16 22.03 2.01 12.78
C HIS A 16 21.06 2.61 11.77
N LYS A 17 21.56 3.42 10.82
CA LYS A 17 20.73 3.99 9.75
C LYS A 17 20.11 2.90 8.87
N ASN A 18 20.90 1.88 8.50
CA ASN A 18 20.43 0.76 7.69
C ASN A 18 19.36 -0.07 8.42
N VAL A 19 19.57 -0.37 9.71
CA VAL A 19 18.58 -1.09 10.53
C VAL A 19 17.27 -0.32 10.64
N ARG A 20 17.33 1.00 10.83
CA ARG A 20 16.13 1.85 10.86
C ARG A 20 15.38 1.82 9.53
N MET A 21 16.11 1.87 8.40
CA MET A 21 15.51 1.79 7.07
C MET A 21 14.85 0.42 6.83
N LEU A 22 15.48 -0.67 7.27
CA LEU A 22 14.89 -2.01 7.21
C LEU A 22 13.59 -2.09 8.00
N HIS A 23 13.54 -1.54 9.22
CA HIS A 23 12.29 -1.52 10.00
C HIS A 23 11.17 -0.74 9.31
N LEU A 24 11.48 0.39 8.65
CA LEU A 24 10.51 1.14 7.86
C LEU A 24 9.97 0.29 6.69
N ILE A 25 10.86 -0.38 5.96
CA ILE A 25 10.46 -1.28 4.85
C ILE A 25 9.56 -2.42 5.35
N ILE A 26 9.90 -3.02 6.50
CA ILE A 26 9.09 -4.09 7.09
C ILE A 26 7.70 -3.59 7.49
N ALA A 27 7.62 -2.41 8.12
CA ALA A 27 6.36 -1.80 8.50
C ALA A 27 5.46 -1.52 7.27
N GLU A 28 6.05 -0.98 6.19
CA GLU A 28 5.36 -0.75 4.93
C GLU A 28 4.84 -2.04 4.28
N ASN A 29 5.67 -3.08 4.23
CA ASN A 29 5.25 -4.38 3.73
C ASN A 29 4.10 -4.98 4.53
N ASN A 30 4.06 -4.76 5.84
CA ASN A 30 2.94 -5.21 6.68
C ASN A 30 1.64 -4.43 6.36
N LYS A 31 1.73 -3.13 6.08
CA LYS A 31 0.58 -2.32 5.63
C LYS A 31 0.03 -2.83 4.30
N ILE A 32 0.91 -3.04 3.31
CA ILE A 32 0.56 -3.59 2.00
C ILE A 32 -0.15 -4.93 2.15
N LYS A 33 0.42 -5.86 2.93
CA LYS A 33 -0.18 -7.18 3.17
C LYS A 33 -1.59 -7.10 3.79
N LYS A 34 -1.83 -6.13 4.69
CA LYS A 34 -3.16 -5.91 5.26
C LYS A 34 -4.16 -5.40 4.22
N ILE A 35 -3.75 -4.49 3.34
CA ILE A 35 -4.62 -4.01 2.26
C ILE A 35 -4.91 -5.17 1.29
N GLU A 36 -3.87 -5.91 0.89
CA GLU A 36 -3.99 -7.07 0.00
C GLU A 36 -4.92 -8.14 0.55
N SER A 37 -4.88 -8.44 1.86
CA SER A 37 -5.79 -9.42 2.46
C SER A 37 -7.25 -8.96 2.44
N VAL A 38 -7.52 -7.67 2.62
CA VAL A 38 -8.87 -7.09 2.57
C VAL A 38 -9.43 -7.11 1.14
N ILE A 39 -8.60 -6.87 0.13
CA ILE A 39 -9.02 -6.83 -1.29
C ILE A 39 -8.92 -8.19 -2.00
N ALA A 40 -8.30 -9.21 -1.40
CA ALA A 40 -7.99 -10.50 -2.03
C ALA A 40 -9.21 -11.20 -2.65
N SER A 41 -10.37 -11.12 -2.01
CA SER A 41 -11.61 -11.74 -2.50
C SER A 41 -12.38 -10.86 -3.49
N THR A 42 -11.96 -9.60 -3.67
CA THR A 42 -12.68 -8.61 -4.47
C THR A 42 -12.24 -8.74 -5.94
N LYS A 43 -13.10 -9.30 -6.79
CA LYS A 43 -12.92 -9.28 -8.25
C LYS A 43 -13.05 -7.83 -8.75
N TYR A 44 -12.58 -7.50 -9.96
CA TYR A 44 -12.86 -6.17 -10.51
C TYR A 44 -14.37 -6.03 -10.79
N PRO A 45 -14.95 -4.84 -10.57
CA PRO A 45 -16.37 -4.65 -10.82
C PRO A 45 -16.60 -4.77 -12.34
N GLN A 46 -17.38 -5.77 -12.74
CA GLN A 46 -17.84 -5.90 -14.12
C GLN A 46 -19.08 -5.02 -14.28
N LEU A 47 -18.88 -3.78 -14.73
CA LEU A 47 -19.97 -2.82 -14.94
C LEU A 47 -20.94 -3.27 -16.04
N VAL A 48 -20.45 -4.09 -16.97
CA VAL A 48 -21.22 -4.68 -18.06
C VAL A 48 -20.85 -6.15 -18.15
N SER A 49 -21.84 -7.03 -17.98
CA SER A 49 -21.68 -8.46 -18.24
C SER A 49 -22.67 -8.89 -19.32
N TYR A 50 -22.17 -9.64 -20.31
CA TYR A 50 -23.00 -10.26 -21.33
C TYR A 50 -23.22 -11.71 -20.93
N HIS A 51 -24.45 -12.07 -20.54
CA HIS A 51 -24.80 -13.45 -20.22
C HIS A 51 -26.12 -13.83 -20.88
N LYS A 52 -26.15 -14.96 -21.61
CA LYS A 52 -27.34 -15.49 -22.31
C LYS A 52 -28.06 -14.46 -23.19
N ASN A 53 -27.34 -13.74 -24.06
CA ASN A 53 -27.86 -12.67 -24.94
C ASN A 53 -28.59 -11.52 -24.21
N LYS A 54 -28.39 -11.36 -22.91
CA LYS A 54 -28.86 -10.20 -22.14
C LYS A 54 -27.66 -9.39 -21.65
N LEU A 55 -27.72 -8.09 -21.89
CA LEU A 55 -26.84 -7.11 -21.25
C LEU A 55 -27.30 -6.97 -19.80
N ILE A 56 -26.48 -7.44 -18.86
CA ILE A 56 -26.71 -7.26 -17.43
C ILE A 56 -25.74 -6.17 -16.98
N VAL A 57 -26.28 -4.97 -16.74
CA VAL A 57 -25.56 -3.87 -16.08
C VAL A 57 -25.64 -4.15 -14.58
N ALA A 58 -24.51 -4.47 -13.96
CA ALA A 58 -24.47 -4.71 -12.52
C ALA A 58 -24.49 -3.38 -11.77
N GLU A 59 -25.51 -3.15 -10.96
CA GLU A 59 -25.52 -2.05 -10.01
C GLU A 59 -24.53 -2.33 -8.86
N GLY A 60 -23.67 -1.36 -8.55
CA GLY A 60 -22.99 -1.28 -7.27
C GLY A 60 -21.47 -1.41 -7.35
N PHE A 61 -20.79 -0.29 -7.54
CA PHE A 61 -19.36 -0.16 -7.22
C PHE A 61 -19.20 -0.27 -5.70
N THR A 62 -18.85 -1.46 -5.19
CA THR A 62 -18.73 -1.62 -3.72
C THR A 62 -17.50 -0.88 -3.19
N LYS A 63 -17.54 -0.45 -1.92
CA LYS A 63 -16.42 0.25 -1.26
C LYS A 63 -15.09 -0.53 -1.36
N LYS A 64 -15.13 -1.86 -1.32
CA LYS A 64 -13.94 -2.73 -1.49
C LYS A 64 -13.34 -2.63 -2.90
N HIS A 65 -14.19 -2.48 -3.93
CA HIS A 65 -13.73 -2.23 -5.30
C HIS A 65 -13.08 -0.85 -5.42
N ALA A 66 -13.64 0.18 -4.75
CA ALA A 66 -13.07 1.52 -4.72
C ALA A 66 -11.66 1.54 -4.10
N VAL A 67 -11.52 0.91 -2.93
CA VAL A 67 -10.23 0.76 -2.24
C VAL A 67 -9.23 -0.01 -3.10
N LYS A 68 -9.66 -1.08 -3.77
CA LYS A 68 -8.81 -1.86 -4.68
C LYS A 68 -8.29 -1.00 -5.84
N ILE A 69 -9.16 -0.22 -6.48
CA ILE A 69 -8.78 0.64 -7.60
C ILE A 69 -7.82 1.76 -7.16
N GLN A 70 -8.08 2.37 -6.01
CA GLN A 70 -7.19 3.39 -5.44
C GLN A 70 -5.82 2.81 -5.10
N PHE A 71 -5.78 1.62 -4.49
CA PHE A 71 -4.53 0.94 -4.17
C PHE A 71 -3.73 0.57 -5.43
N ASP A 72 -4.37 0.00 -6.45
CA ASP A 72 -3.73 -0.34 -7.72
C ASP A 72 -3.15 0.90 -8.41
N PHE A 73 -3.89 2.02 -8.39
CA PHE A 73 -3.44 3.30 -8.93
C PHE A 73 -2.20 3.83 -8.19
N LEU A 74 -2.20 3.84 -6.85
CA LEU A 74 -1.04 4.28 -6.06
C LEU A 74 0.18 3.41 -6.33
N ARG A 75 -0.01 2.09 -6.40
CA ARG A 75 1.06 1.15 -6.70
C ARG A 75 1.67 1.43 -8.08
N GLU A 76 0.84 1.71 -9.07
CA GLU A 76 1.30 2.08 -10.41
C GLU A 76 2.05 3.41 -10.43
N GLN A 77 1.56 4.44 -9.73
CA GLN A 77 2.23 5.74 -9.62
C GLN A 77 3.61 5.60 -8.96
N MET A 78 3.71 4.79 -7.90
CA MET A 78 4.97 4.52 -7.22
C MET A 78 5.94 3.72 -8.10
N GLN A 79 5.45 2.68 -8.79
CA GLN A 79 6.27 1.89 -9.73
C GLN A 79 6.83 2.74 -10.88
N LYS A 80 6.05 3.72 -11.36
CA LYS A 80 6.46 4.65 -12.41
C LYS A 80 7.25 5.86 -11.87
N ALA A 81 7.56 5.90 -10.58
CA ALA A 81 8.23 7.02 -9.89
C ALA A 81 7.56 8.39 -10.15
N LYS A 82 6.24 8.38 -10.34
CA LYS A 82 5.43 9.57 -10.62
C LYS A 82 4.97 10.31 -9.36
N ILE A 83 5.24 9.74 -8.19
CA ILE A 83 4.89 10.28 -6.88
C ILE A 83 6.11 10.19 -5.96
N ALA A 84 6.29 11.18 -5.08
CA ALA A 84 7.32 11.13 -4.05
C ALA A 84 6.98 10.06 -3.01
N PHE A 85 8.01 9.48 -2.39
CA PHE A 85 7.83 8.41 -1.39
C PHE A 85 6.99 8.86 -0.18
N GLU A 86 7.16 10.11 0.25
CA GLU A 86 6.44 10.71 1.38
C GLU A 86 4.94 10.89 1.06
N ASP A 87 4.62 11.31 -0.15
CA ASP A 87 3.23 11.44 -0.62
C ASP A 87 2.56 10.08 -0.77
N TYR A 88 3.29 9.08 -1.30
CA TYR A 88 2.82 7.70 -1.38
C TYR A 88 2.49 7.14 0.00
N TYR A 89 3.39 7.34 0.97
CA TYR A 89 3.21 6.89 2.35
C TYR A 89 1.95 7.51 2.99
N THR A 90 1.76 8.83 2.81
CA THR A 90 0.60 9.56 3.35
C THR A 90 -0.72 9.06 2.74
N GLN A 91 -0.74 8.79 1.44
CA GLN A 91 -1.92 8.28 0.74
C GLN A 91 -2.24 6.82 1.12
N LEU A 92 -1.21 6.03 1.45
CA LEU A 92 -1.37 4.66 1.93
C LEU A 92 -1.93 4.60 3.36
N ASP A 93 -1.50 5.51 4.23
CA ASP A 93 -2.08 5.67 5.58
C ASP A 93 -3.54 6.12 5.51
N ALA A 94 -3.89 7.06 4.63
CA ALA A 94 -5.28 7.47 4.41
C ALA A 94 -6.17 6.32 3.91
N LEU A 95 -5.65 5.46 3.03
CA LEU A 95 -6.35 4.24 2.59
C LEU A 95 -6.59 3.26 3.75
N LEU A 96 -5.60 3.10 4.64
CA LEU A 96 -5.73 2.26 5.82
C LEU A 96 -6.76 2.82 6.80
N GLU A 97 -6.80 4.12 7.04
CA GLU A 97 -7.83 4.74 7.90
C GLU A 97 -9.23 4.51 7.35
N ASN A 98 -9.42 4.67 6.03
CA ASN A 98 -10.68 4.37 5.35
C ASN A 98 -11.11 2.91 5.48
N ILE A 99 -10.17 1.97 5.58
CA ILE A 99 -10.44 0.57 5.89
C ILE A 99 -10.75 0.39 7.39
N SER A 100 -9.98 1.04 8.27
CA SER A 100 -10.01 0.85 9.74
C SER A 100 -11.25 1.41 10.41
N ILE A 101 -11.72 2.60 10.01
CA ILE A 101 -12.94 3.25 10.53
C ILE A 101 -14.17 2.37 10.27
N ASN A 102 -14.12 1.49 9.28
CA ASN A 102 -15.23 0.60 8.93
C ASN A 102 -15.17 -0.77 9.63
N VAL A 103 -14.08 -1.15 10.30
CA VAL A 103 -14.04 -2.39 11.12
C VAL A 103 -14.79 -2.20 12.45
N VAL A 104 -15.08 -0.96 12.86
CA VAL A 104 -15.84 -0.64 14.08
C VAL A 104 -17.35 -0.45 13.79
N ASN A 105 -17.76 -0.37 12.52
CA ASN A 105 -19.15 -0.07 12.12
C ASN A 105 -19.84 -1.21 11.33
N GLU A 106 -19.28 -2.42 11.32
CA GLU A 106 -19.96 -3.67 10.94
C GLU A 106 -20.30 -4.48 12.19
#